data_AF-A0A498JHD9-F1
#
_entry.id   AF-A0A498JHD9-F1
#
_cell.length_a   1.000
_cell.length_b   1.000
_cell.length_c   1.000
_cell.angle_alpha   90.00
_cell.angle_beta   90.00
_cell.angle_gamma   90.00
#
_symmetry.space_group_name_H-M   'P 1'
#
loop_
_entity.id
_entity.type
_entity.pdbx_description
1 polymer ?
#
loop_
_entity_poly.entity_id
_entity_poly.type
_entity_poly.pdbx_seq_one_letter_code
_entity_poly.pdbx_strand_id
1 'polypeptide(L)' 'MTEQEEDLICRMYKLVGDRWALIAGRLPGRKAEEIERFWLMRHGEVFASRRRTELKTTNNRYNNS' A
#
# COMPACT_ATOMS: atom_id res chain seq x y z
N MET A 1 9.27 -7.97 7.50
CA MET A 1 9.30 -8.48 6.11
C MET A 1 10.53 -9.33 5.97
N THR A 2 10.35 -10.61 5.68
CA THR A 2 11.45 -11.47 5.22
C THR A 2 11.66 -11.28 3.72
N GLU A 3 12.83 -11.65 3.21
CA GLU A 3 13.16 -11.54 1.78
C GLU A 3 12.17 -12.29 0.88
N GLN A 4 11.61 -13.39 1.38
CA GLN A 4 10.55 -14.16 0.73
C GLN A 4 9.23 -13.38 0.63
N GLU A 5 8.86 -12.66 1.69
CA GLU A 5 7.70 -11.78 1.68
C GLU A 5 7.91 -10.63 0.70
N GLU A 6 9.11 -10.04 0.67
CA GLU A 6 9.48 -8.97 -0.26
C GLU A 6 9.39 -9.41 -1.73
N ASP A 7 9.95 -10.58 -2.09
CA ASP A 7 9.88 -11.08 -3.47
C ASP A 7 8.43 -11.35 -3.90
N LEU A 8 7.63 -11.91 -2.99
CA LEU A 8 6.21 -12.14 -3.22
C LEU A 8 5.46 -10.82 -3.44
N ILE A 9 5.67 -9.84 -2.57
CA ILE A 9 5.05 -8.51 -2.69
C ILE A 9 5.45 -7.85 -4.01
N CYS A 10 6.74 -7.89 -4.37
CA CYS A 10 7.25 -7.32 -5.61
C CYS A 10 6.64 -8.00 -6.86
N ARG A 11 6.57 -9.33 -6.86
CA ARG A 11 5.99 -10.11 -7.97
C ARG A 11 4.49 -9.85 -8.10
N MET A 12 3.76 -9.83 -6.99
CA MET A 12 2.33 -9.55 -6.98
C MET A 12 2.04 -8.11 -7.37
N TYR A 13 2.80 -7.13 -6.88
CA TYR A 13 2.66 -5.73 -7.27
C TYR A 13 2.86 -5.53 -8.77
N LYS A 14 3.83 -6.22 -9.39
CA LYS A 14 4.00 -6.23 -10.85
C LYS A 14 2.81 -6.83 -11.62
N LEU A 15 2.07 -7.75 -11.00
CA LEU A 15 0.93 -8.43 -11.62
C LEU A 15 -0.39 -7.68 -11.44
N VAL A 16 -0.68 -7.21 -10.22
CA VAL A 16 -1.99 -6.66 -9.84
C VAL A 16 -1.96 -5.18 -9.47
N GLY A 17 -0.77 -4.58 -9.35
CA GLY A 17 -0.57 -3.20 -8.93
C GLY A 17 -0.69 -2.99 -7.42
N ASP A 18 -1.24 -1.85 -7.04
CA ASP A 18 -1.49 -1.38 -5.67
C ASP A 18 -2.64 -2.10 -4.95
N ARG A 19 -3.03 -3.29 -5.41
CA ARG A 19 -4.09 -4.10 -4.78
C ARG A 19 -3.60 -4.84 -3.55
N TRP A 20 -3.20 -4.11 -2.52
CA TRP A 20 -2.62 -4.66 -1.28
C TRP A 20 -3.52 -5.69 -0.60
N ALA A 21 -4.84 -5.52 -0.63
CA ALA A 21 -5.80 -6.49 -0.09
C ALA A 21 -5.65 -7.88 -0.74
N LEU A 22 -5.37 -7.91 -2.05
CA LEU A 22 -5.22 -9.14 -2.81
C LEU A 22 -3.86 -9.81 -2.55
N ILE A 23 -2.81 -9.00 -2.35
CA ILE A 23 -1.47 -9.45 -1.96
C ILE A 23 -1.48 -10.00 -0.53
N ALA A 24 -2.13 -9.30 0.39
CA ALA A 24 -2.29 -9.71 1.79
C ALA A 24 -3.07 -11.02 1.92
N GLY A 25 -4.06 -11.25 1.04
CA GLY A 25 -4.77 -12.54 0.99
C GLY A 25 -3.88 -13.76 0.71
N ARG A 26 -2.65 -13.56 0.24
CA ARG A 26 -1.64 -14.62 0.01
C ARG A 26 -0.62 -14.74 1.14
N LEU A 27 -0.61 -13.80 2.09
CA LEU A 27 0.29 -13.77 3.24
C LEU A 27 -0.53 -13.93 4.52
N PRO A 28 -0.78 -15.17 4.98
CA PRO A 28 -1.50 -15.40 6.22
C PRO A 28 -0.75 -14.74 7.38
N GLY A 29 -1.40 -13.79 8.06
CA GLY A 29 -0.80 -13.03 9.16
C GLY A 29 -0.21 -11.66 8.77
N ARG A 30 -0.24 -11.27 7.49
CA ARG A 30 0.11 -9.90 7.07
C ARG A 30 -1.13 -9.11 6.71
N LYS A 31 -1.21 -7.90 7.26
CA LYS A 31 -2.24 -6.93 6.87
C LYS A 31 -1.80 -6.19 5.61
N ALA A 32 -2.76 -5.90 4.75
CA ALA A 32 -2.55 -5.09 3.54
C ALA A 32 -1.88 -3.75 3.87
N GLU A 33 -2.28 -3.13 4.98
CA GLU A 33 -1.72 -1.87 5.50
C GLU A 33 -0.22 -1.94 5.80
N GLU A 34 0.25 -3.07 6.35
CA GLU A 34 1.66 -3.25 6.69
C GLU A 34 2.52 -3.43 5.43
N ILE A 35 2.02 -4.23 4.48
CA ILE A 35 2.66 -4.42 3.17
C ILE A 35 2.76 -3.09 2.44
N GLU A 36 1.66 -2.36 2.44
CA GLU A 36 1.55 -1.06 1.81
C GLU A 36 2.54 -0.04 2.42
N ARG A 37 2.62 0.02 3.75
CA ARG A 37 3.53 0.90 4.47
C ARG A 37 4.98 0.52 4.24
N PHE A 38 5.29 -0.78 4.21
CA PHE A 38 6.62 -1.28 3.89
C PHE A 38 7.04 -0.89 2.48
N TRP A 39 6.16 -1.07 1.49
CA TRP A 39 6.42 -0.70 0.11
C TRP A 39 6.63 0.81 -0.05
N LEU A 40 5.82 1.63 0.62
CA LEU A 40 6.06 3.07 0.68
C LEU A 40 7.36 3.43 1.38
N MET A 41 7.70 2.78 2.47
CA MET A 41 8.94 3.11 3.18
C MET A 41 10.16 2.74 2.35
N ARG A 42 10.07 1.68 1.54
CA ARG A 42 11.17 1.14 0.73
C ARG A 42 11.26 1.74 -0.67
N HIS A 43 10.14 2.16 -1.26
CA HIS A 43 10.06 2.73 -2.62
C HIS A 43 9.53 4.18 -2.64
N GLY A 44 9.16 4.75 -1.50
CA GLY A 44 8.32 5.95 -1.43
C GLY A 44 9.00 7.30 -1.58
N GLU A 45 10.33 7.43 -1.70
CA GLU A 45 10.85 8.75 -2.11
C GLU A 45 10.37 9.11 -3.54
N VAL A 46 10.15 8.09 -4.38
CA VAL A 46 9.60 8.25 -5.74
C VAL A 46 8.07 8.08 -5.77
N PHE A 47 7.49 7.23 -4.91
CA PHE A 47 6.06 6.85 -4.98
C PHE A 47 5.14 7.45 -3.90
N ALA A 48 5.64 7.94 -2.75
CA ALA A 48 4.79 8.50 -1.67
C ALA A 48 4.06 9.77 -2.11
N SER A 49 4.59 10.46 -3.12
CA SER A 49 3.97 11.63 -3.74
C SER A 49 2.60 11.32 -4.35
N ARG A 50 2.34 10.07 -4.79
CA ARG A 50 1.06 9.69 -5.42
C ARG A 50 -0.08 9.36 -4.46
N ARG A 51 0.18 9.08 -3.17
CA ARG A 51 -0.89 8.71 -2.21
C ARG A 51 -1.30 9.84 -1.27
N ARG A 52 -0.51 10.92 -1.18
CA ARG A 52 -0.91 12.15 -0.47
C ARG A 52 -2.15 12.81 -1.11
N THR A 53 -2.48 12.48 -2.35
CA THR A 53 -3.61 13.03 -3.10
C THR A 53 -4.95 12.38 -2.79
N GLU A 54 -5.02 11.14 -2.29
CA GLU A 54 -6.31 10.47 -1.99
C GLU A 54 -6.83 10.69 -0.56
N LEU A 55 -5.95 10.93 0.42
CA LEU A 55 -6.36 11.29 1.79
C LEU A 55 -6.91 12.73 1.92
N LYS A 56 -6.88 13.53 0.85
CA LYS A 56 -7.51 14.87 0.83
C LYS A 56 -8.99 14.85 0.46
N THR A 57 -9.53 13.74 -0.08
CA THR A 57 -10.92 13.72 -0.59
C THR A 57 -11.97 13.39 0.47
N THR A 58 -11.58 12.83 1.62
CA THR A 58 -12.51 12.52 2.72
C THR A 58 -12.64 13.64 3.76
N ASN A 59 -11.70 14.59 3.82
CA ASN A 59 -11.72 15.64 4.85
C ASN A 59 -12.45 16.94 4.46
N ASN A 60 -13.05 17.02 3.27
CA ASN A 60 -13.82 18.20 2.84
C ASN A 60 -15.34 18.06 3.01
N ARG A 61 -15.82 17.02 3.70
CA ARG A 61 -17.27 16.81 3.96
C ARG A 61 -17.73 17.20 5.37
N TYR A 62 -16.83 17.71 6.22
CA TYR A 62 -17.15 18.13 7.60
C TYR A 62 -16.94 19.63 7.88
N ASN A 63 -16.91 20.49 6.85
CA ASN A 63 -16.81 21.95 7.01
C ASN A 63 -17.97 22.70 6.33
N ASN A 64 -19.19 22.16 6.44
CA ASN A 64 -20.38 22.94 6.09
C ASN A 64 -21.55 22.50 6.98
N SER A 65 -21.56 23.02 8.21
CA SER A 65 -22.75 23.11 9.06
C SER A 65 -22.62 24.28 10.02
#